data_AF-A0A0F9I977-F1
#
_entry.id   AF-A0A0F9I977-F1
#
_cell.length_a   1.000
_cell.length_b   1.000
_cell.length_c   1.000
_cell.angle_alpha   90.00
_cell.angle_beta   90.00
_cell.angle_gamma   90.00
#
_symmetry.space_group_name_H-M   'P 1'
#
loop_
_entity.id
_entity.type
_entity.pdbx_description
1 polymer ?
#
loop_
_entity_poly.entity_id
_entity_poly.type
_entity_poly.pdbx_seq_one_letter_code
_entity_poly.pdbx_strand_id
1 'polypeptide(L)'
;MSKSQENLNDVNFICERVIWYLKQKPEELIEYFKEHRFDALYSIPHPNRGMLICGHEASRRFTSIAERFLSTHAEKKRKTDLSKFVDNLKEEFSRRFVLQEQELSRKNIDRMISTAYKRTEKKFEKIRHYIPCEIFLTKNINSFEVGPVQFIHKSKFFKSYKNEINDLRNEIRKDHQDRCKSAVTEGYPENRVATEKQSQRLANHLVDGLLEFFGQYE
;
A
#
# COMPACT_ATOMS: atom_id res chain seq x y z
N MET A 1 8.47 30.56 3.56
CA MET A 1 7.36 30.56 2.57
C MET A 1 6.16 29.85 3.17
N SER A 2 4.93 30.08 2.67
CA SER A 2 3.79 29.28 3.12
C SER A 2 3.81 27.90 2.42
N LYS A 3 3.37 26.85 3.12
CA LYS A 3 3.32 25.48 2.55
C LYS A 3 2.50 25.41 1.26
N SER A 4 1.46 26.22 1.14
CA SER A 4 0.64 26.33 -0.08
C SER A 4 1.42 26.94 -1.25
N GLN A 5 2.29 27.93 -0.99
CA GLN A 5 3.17 28.49 -2.01
C GLN A 5 4.26 27.50 -2.44
N GLU A 6 4.82 26.74 -1.50
CA GLU A 6 5.79 25.68 -1.84
C GLU A 6 5.15 24.59 -2.70
N ASN A 7 3.93 24.16 -2.37
CA ASN A 7 3.19 23.21 -3.20
C ASN A 7 2.93 23.76 -4.61
N LEU A 8 2.59 25.05 -4.73
CA LEU A 8 2.40 25.69 -6.03
C LEU A 8 3.69 25.69 -6.86
N ASN A 9 4.80 26.08 -6.25
CA ASN A 9 6.11 26.08 -6.93
C ASN A 9 6.52 24.67 -7.37
N ASP A 10 6.26 23.66 -6.55
CA ASP A 10 6.58 22.28 -6.87
C ASP A 10 5.72 21.72 -8.00
N VAL A 11 4.42 21.99 -7.99
CA VAL A 11 3.52 21.56 -9.09
C VAL A 11 3.87 22.29 -10.39
N ASN A 12 4.18 23.59 -10.34
CA ASN A 12 4.64 24.35 -11.51
C ASN A 12 5.89 23.71 -12.11
N PHE A 13 6.90 23.41 -11.29
CA PHE A 13 8.13 22.75 -11.75
C PHE A 13 7.82 21.39 -12.39
N ILE A 14 6.96 20.58 -11.77
CA ILE A 14 6.57 19.27 -12.32
C ILE A 14 5.91 19.46 -13.70
N CYS A 15 4.99 20.41 -13.83
CA CYS A 15 4.35 20.73 -15.11
C CYS A 15 5.37 21.16 -16.17
N GLU A 16 6.29 22.06 -15.84
CA GLU A 16 7.35 22.52 -16.76
C GLU A 16 8.22 21.35 -17.22
N ARG A 17 8.62 20.45 -16.31
CA ARG A 17 9.40 19.26 -16.66
C ARG A 17 8.64 18.29 -17.55
N VAL A 18 7.38 17.99 -17.24
CA VAL A 18 6.55 17.09 -18.06
C VAL A 18 6.36 17.69 -19.47
N ILE A 19 6.07 18.99 -19.57
CA ILE A 19 5.95 19.68 -20.86
C ILE A 19 7.28 19.66 -21.61
N TRP A 20 8.42 19.85 -20.92
CA TRP A 20 9.73 19.78 -21.54
C TRP A 20 9.98 18.40 -22.15
N TYR A 21 9.76 17.31 -21.40
CA TYR A 21 9.92 15.94 -21.91
C TYR A 21 9.01 15.65 -23.11
N LEU A 22 7.76 16.14 -23.07
CA LEU A 22 6.80 15.98 -24.17
C LEU A 22 7.20 16.70 -25.45
N LYS A 23 8.00 17.77 -25.35
CA LYS A 23 8.45 18.58 -26.50
C LYS A 23 9.78 18.10 -27.09
N GLN A 24 10.55 17.29 -26.38
CA GLN A 24 11.85 16.83 -26.87
C GLN A 24 11.69 15.79 -27.98
N LYS A 25 12.62 15.80 -28.93
CA LYS A 25 12.73 14.70 -29.90
C LYS A 25 13.38 13.47 -29.27
N PRO A 26 13.10 12.25 -29.77
CA PRO A 26 13.71 11.04 -29.24
C PRO A 26 15.24 11.07 -29.18
N GLU A 27 15.89 11.65 -30.20
CA GLU A 27 17.36 11.74 -30.28
C GLU A 27 17.94 12.64 -29.17
N GLU A 28 17.27 13.76 -28.91
CA GLU A 28 17.64 14.72 -27.85
C GLU A 28 17.46 14.11 -26.46
N LEU A 29 16.40 13.32 -26.27
CA LEU A 29 16.16 12.58 -25.01
C LEU A 29 17.23 11.51 -24.77
N ILE A 30 17.63 10.78 -25.80
CA ILE A 30 18.70 9.78 -25.68
C ILE A 30 20.00 10.44 -25.24
N GLU A 31 20.35 11.60 -25.82
CA GLU A 31 21.56 12.34 -25.43
C GLU A 31 21.46 12.84 -23.98
N TYR A 32 20.33 13.45 -23.61
CA TYR A 32 20.07 13.91 -22.24
C TYR A 32 20.19 12.76 -21.22
N PHE A 33 19.67 11.57 -21.53
CA PHE A 33 19.75 10.43 -20.63
C PHE A 33 21.15 9.83 -20.50
N LYS A 34 22.11 10.13 -21.38
CA LYS A 34 23.51 9.72 -21.16
C LYS A 34 24.10 10.40 -19.92
N GLU A 35 23.77 11.67 -19.73
CA GLU A 35 24.20 12.49 -18.59
C GLU A 35 23.25 12.36 -17.38
N HIS A 36 21.95 12.16 -17.63
CA HIS A 36 20.91 12.10 -16.60
C HIS A 36 20.17 10.76 -16.58
N ARG A 37 20.93 9.67 -16.48
CA ARG A 37 20.44 8.28 -16.63
C ARG A 37 19.24 7.94 -15.76
N PHE A 38 19.21 8.46 -14.52
CA PHE A 38 18.15 8.16 -13.58
C PHE A 38 16.81 8.77 -13.97
N ASP A 39 16.79 9.88 -14.71
CA ASP A 39 15.54 10.57 -15.07
C ASP A 39 14.59 9.70 -15.90
N ALA A 40 15.15 8.83 -16.74
CA ALA A 40 14.38 7.88 -17.55
C ALA A 40 13.56 6.88 -16.72
N LEU A 41 13.96 6.65 -15.46
CA LEU A 41 13.28 5.72 -14.55
C LEU A 41 12.10 6.36 -13.82
N TYR A 42 11.93 7.68 -13.90
CA TYR A 42 10.89 8.41 -13.17
C TYR A 42 9.79 8.90 -14.07
N SER A 43 8.60 8.34 -13.86
CA SER A 43 7.42 8.63 -14.65
C SER A 43 6.17 8.85 -13.79
N ILE A 44 5.16 9.41 -14.45
CA ILE A 44 3.77 9.52 -14.00
C ILE A 44 2.87 8.75 -14.96
N PRO A 45 1.72 8.21 -14.51
CA PRO A 45 0.80 7.54 -15.41
C PRO A 45 0.23 8.52 -16.43
N HIS A 46 0.16 8.15 -17.71
CA HIS A 46 -0.54 8.92 -18.73
C HIS A 46 -2.06 8.71 -18.57
N PRO A 47 -2.90 9.74 -18.73
CA PRO A 47 -4.34 9.61 -18.51
C PRO A 47 -5.05 8.66 -19.49
N ASN A 48 -4.61 8.62 -20.75
CA ASN A 48 -5.22 7.78 -21.79
C ASN A 48 -4.57 6.38 -21.94
N ARG A 49 -3.22 6.26 -21.95
CA ARG A 49 -2.50 4.97 -21.88
C ARG A 49 -0.98 5.22 -21.72
N GLY A 50 -0.28 4.38 -20.96
CA GLY A 50 1.18 4.41 -20.86
C GLY A 50 1.72 5.29 -19.72
N MET A 51 2.99 5.68 -19.83
CA MET A 51 3.72 6.45 -18.81
C MET A 51 4.33 7.70 -19.44
N LEU A 52 4.34 8.80 -18.69
CA LEU A 52 5.01 10.05 -19.05
C LEU A 52 6.26 10.23 -18.22
N ILE A 53 7.40 10.48 -18.86
CA ILE A 53 8.65 10.79 -18.17
C ILE A 53 8.49 12.16 -17.49
N CYS A 54 8.87 12.23 -16.22
CA CYS A 54 8.87 13.46 -15.44
C CYS A 54 10.26 13.82 -14.87
N GLY A 55 11.18 12.86 -14.84
CA GLY A 55 12.52 13.03 -14.29
C GLY A 55 12.57 12.88 -12.77
N HIS A 56 13.78 12.68 -12.25
CA HIS A 56 14.02 12.38 -10.84
C HIS A 56 13.57 13.52 -9.93
N GLU A 57 13.90 14.77 -10.28
CA GLU A 57 13.58 15.93 -9.46
C GLU A 57 12.06 16.16 -9.35
N ALA A 58 11.31 16.01 -10.45
CA ALA A 58 9.85 16.12 -10.42
C ALA A 58 9.23 15.02 -9.54
N SER A 59 9.74 13.79 -9.63
CA SER A 59 9.31 12.70 -8.76
C SER A 59 9.61 12.95 -7.28
N ARG A 60 10.76 13.57 -6.97
CA ARG A 60 11.08 13.99 -5.60
C ARG A 60 10.11 15.05 -5.08
N ARG A 61 9.72 16.02 -5.92
CA ARG A 61 8.76 17.07 -5.53
C ARG A 61 7.37 16.51 -5.22
N PHE A 62 6.91 15.46 -5.90
CA PHE A 62 5.70 14.74 -5.48
C PHE A 62 5.81 14.18 -4.05
N THR A 63 6.98 13.62 -3.71
CA THR A 63 7.26 13.13 -2.36
C THR A 63 7.26 14.27 -1.35
N SER A 64 7.90 15.40 -1.66
CA SER A 64 7.90 16.58 -0.80
C SER A 64 6.50 17.16 -0.57
N ILE A 65 5.63 17.18 -1.58
CA ILE A 65 4.22 17.58 -1.42
C ILE A 65 3.50 16.64 -0.43
N ALA A 66 3.68 15.32 -0.60
CA ALA A 66 3.08 14.32 0.27
C ALA A 66 3.57 14.45 1.72
N GLU A 67 4.88 14.59 1.92
CA GLU A 67 5.50 14.78 3.23
C GLU A 67 5.02 16.07 3.91
N ARG A 68 4.93 17.19 3.16
CA ARG A 68 4.39 18.44 3.71
C ARG A 68 2.95 18.28 4.17
N PHE A 69 2.11 17.58 3.40
CA PHE A 69 0.73 17.30 3.79
C PHE A 69 0.65 16.41 5.04
N LEU A 70 1.45 15.35 5.12
CA LEU A 70 1.45 14.45 6.28
C LEU A 70 2.09 15.09 7.52
N SER A 71 3.05 16.01 7.35
CA SER A 71 3.68 16.75 8.45
C SER A 71 2.69 17.62 9.24
N THR A 72 1.60 18.09 8.60
CA THR A 72 0.54 18.86 9.26
C THR A 72 -0.56 17.98 9.86
N HIS A 73 -0.50 16.67 9.66
CA HIS A 73 -1.54 15.73 10.07
C HIS A 73 -0.91 14.48 10.71
N ALA A 74 -0.49 14.60 11.98
CA ALA A 74 0.23 13.54 12.69
C ALA A 74 -0.50 12.19 12.68
N GLU A 75 -1.83 12.15 12.86
CA GLU A 75 -2.60 10.91 12.81
C GLU A 75 -2.62 10.27 11.42
N LYS A 76 -2.78 11.09 10.36
CA LYS A 76 -2.76 10.62 8.97
C LYS A 76 -1.39 10.04 8.64
N LYS A 77 -0.31 10.71 9.05
CA LYS A 77 1.07 10.27 8.84
C LYS A 77 1.32 8.87 9.39
N ARG A 78 0.77 8.52 10.55
CA ARG A 78 0.97 7.21 11.20
C ARG A 78 0.25 6.06 10.48
N LYS A 79 -0.80 6.35 9.71
CA LYS A 79 -1.65 5.36 9.04
C LYS A 79 -1.38 5.24 7.53
N THR A 80 -0.57 6.15 6.98
CA THR A 80 -0.42 6.30 5.53
C THR A 80 0.92 5.76 5.08
N ASP A 81 0.89 4.81 4.13
CA ASP A 81 2.06 4.50 3.30
C ASP A 81 2.36 5.69 2.38
N LEU A 82 3.51 6.31 2.57
CA LEU A 82 3.95 7.48 1.81
C LEU A 82 4.03 7.18 0.31
N SER A 83 4.54 6.01 -0.08
CA SER A 83 4.68 5.62 -1.48
C SER A 83 3.31 5.52 -2.15
N LYS A 84 2.35 4.86 -1.48
CA LYS A 84 0.98 4.75 -2.00
C LYS A 84 0.31 6.10 -2.12
N PHE A 85 0.57 7.03 -1.21
CA PHE A 85 0.03 8.38 -1.32
C PHE A 85 0.66 9.15 -2.49
N VAL A 86 1.98 9.04 -2.69
CA VAL A 86 2.68 9.62 -3.84
C VAL A 86 2.16 9.06 -5.18
N ASP A 87 1.90 7.75 -5.26
CA ASP A 87 1.30 7.15 -6.46
C ASP A 87 -0.07 7.76 -6.78
N ASN A 88 -0.94 7.89 -5.78
CA ASN A 88 -2.24 8.53 -5.94
C ASN A 88 -2.11 10.03 -6.29
N LEU A 89 -1.07 10.72 -5.82
CA LEU A 89 -0.79 12.11 -6.19
C LEU A 89 -0.40 12.23 -7.66
N LYS A 90 0.47 11.33 -8.16
CA LYS A 90 0.86 11.29 -9.57
C LYS A 90 -0.35 11.01 -10.48
N GLU A 91 -1.22 10.09 -10.09
CA GLU A 91 -2.49 9.83 -10.79
C GLU A 91 -3.40 11.07 -10.82
N GLU A 92 -3.60 11.73 -9.68
CA GLU A 92 -4.46 12.92 -9.61
C GLU A 92 -3.86 14.12 -10.36
N PHE A 93 -2.53 14.27 -10.35
CA PHE A 93 -1.83 15.27 -11.15
C PHE A 93 -2.08 15.03 -12.65
N SER A 94 -1.85 13.81 -13.11
CA SER A 94 -2.06 13.41 -14.51
C SER A 94 -3.50 13.66 -14.94
N ARG A 95 -4.47 13.24 -14.12
CA ARG A 95 -5.89 13.45 -14.40
C ARG A 95 -6.29 14.93 -14.46
N ARG A 96 -5.76 15.78 -13.57
CA ARG A 96 -6.20 17.18 -13.45
C ARG A 96 -5.46 18.13 -14.37
N PHE A 97 -4.14 18.00 -14.47
CA PHE A 97 -3.30 19.00 -15.12
C PHE A 97 -2.84 18.54 -16.51
N VAL A 98 -2.74 17.23 -16.75
CA VAL A 98 -2.39 16.72 -18.08
C VAL A 98 -3.64 16.46 -18.92
N LEU A 99 -4.65 15.77 -18.39
CA LEU A 99 -5.89 15.47 -19.15
C LEU A 99 -6.88 16.63 -19.19
N GLN A 100 -7.17 17.21 -18.02
CA GLN A 100 -8.22 18.21 -17.86
C GLN A 100 -7.73 19.65 -18.02
N GLU A 101 -6.41 19.83 -18.23
CA GLU A 101 -5.76 21.13 -18.41
C GLU A 101 -6.20 22.18 -17.37
N GLN A 102 -6.39 21.75 -16.12
CA GLN A 102 -6.83 22.65 -15.05
C GLN A 102 -5.78 23.73 -14.80
N GLU A 103 -6.24 24.95 -14.53
CA GLU A 103 -5.36 26.04 -14.13
C GLU A 103 -4.60 25.69 -12.84
N LEU A 104 -3.30 26.03 -12.82
CA LEU A 104 -2.42 25.90 -11.66
C LEU A 104 -2.73 26.98 -10.62
N SER A 105 -3.79 26.74 -9.84
CA SER A 105 -4.17 27.56 -8.69
C SER A 105 -3.99 26.80 -7.38
N ARG A 106 -3.75 27.53 -6.28
CA ARG A 106 -3.65 26.94 -4.92
C ARG A 106 -4.86 26.05 -4.60
N LYS A 107 -6.06 26.52 -4.97
CA LYS A 107 -7.33 25.79 -4.79
C LYS A 107 -7.33 24.45 -5.52
N ASN A 108 -6.86 24.40 -6.77
CA ASN A 108 -6.83 23.16 -7.55
C ASN A 108 -5.76 22.18 -7.03
N ILE A 109 -4.62 22.70 -6.58
CA ILE A 109 -3.57 21.88 -5.95
C ILE A 109 -4.03 21.31 -4.62
N ASP A 110 -4.66 22.10 -3.75
CA ASP A 110 -5.19 21.60 -2.48
C ASP A 110 -6.28 20.53 -2.71
N ARG A 111 -7.11 20.71 -3.76
CA ARG A 111 -8.07 19.70 -4.21
C ARG A 111 -7.42 18.43 -4.74
N MET A 112 -6.33 18.55 -5.52
CA MET A 112 -5.53 17.40 -5.98
C MET A 112 -5.02 16.60 -4.78
N ILE A 113 -4.35 17.26 -3.84
CA ILE A 113 -3.77 16.63 -2.65
C ILE A 113 -4.86 15.95 -1.81
N SER A 114 -5.97 16.66 -1.56
CA SER A 114 -7.10 16.12 -0.78
C SER A 114 -7.76 14.92 -1.46
N THR A 115 -7.90 14.95 -2.79
CA THR A 115 -8.50 13.84 -3.55
C THR A 115 -7.58 12.62 -3.55
N ALA A 116 -6.28 12.83 -3.77
CA ALA A 116 -5.28 11.77 -3.71
C ALA A 116 -5.26 11.10 -2.33
N TYR A 117 -5.26 11.90 -1.25
CA TYR A 117 -5.27 11.36 0.10
C TYR A 117 -6.55 10.56 0.39
N LYS A 118 -7.72 11.06 0.00
CA LYS A 118 -8.99 10.31 0.16
C LYS A 118 -8.98 8.98 -0.58
N ARG A 119 -8.32 8.88 -1.75
CA ARG A 119 -8.14 7.60 -2.45
C ARG A 119 -7.22 6.66 -1.69
N THR A 120 -6.16 7.18 -1.09
CA THR A 120 -5.26 6.41 -0.22
C THR A 120 -6.01 5.88 1.01
N GLU A 121 -6.76 6.74 1.68
CA GLU A 121 -7.53 6.43 2.88
C GLU A 121 -8.62 5.37 2.64
N LYS A 122 -9.25 5.37 1.45
CA LYS A 122 -10.23 4.34 1.07
C LYS A 122 -9.65 2.92 1.01
N LYS A 123 -8.33 2.79 0.89
CA LYS A 123 -7.62 1.50 0.88
C LYS A 123 -7.12 1.11 2.27
N PHE A 124 -7.45 1.87 3.31
CA PHE A 124 -7.05 1.51 4.67
C PHE A 124 -7.89 0.33 5.15
N GLU A 125 -7.20 -0.74 5.48
CA GLU A 125 -7.79 -1.94 6.03
C GLU A 125 -7.49 -2.02 7.52
N LYS A 126 -8.50 -2.39 8.30
CA LYS A 126 -8.32 -2.63 9.73
C LYS A 126 -7.75 -4.04 9.90
N ILE A 127 -6.45 -4.11 10.15
CA ILE A 127 -5.78 -5.38 10.44
C ILE A 127 -5.79 -5.62 11.95
N ARG A 128 -6.18 -6.82 12.36
CA ARG A 128 -6.04 -7.29 13.74
C ARG A 128 -4.94 -8.35 13.78
N HIS A 129 -3.94 -8.14 14.63
CA HIS A 129 -2.90 -9.12 14.89
C HIS A 129 -3.15 -9.81 16.23
N TYR A 130 -2.99 -11.12 16.25
CA TYR A 130 -2.97 -11.92 17.46
C TYR A 130 -1.51 -12.26 17.78
N ILE A 131 -1.01 -11.80 18.92
CA ILE A 131 0.38 -11.99 19.34
C ILE A 131 0.36 -12.73 20.68
N PRO A 132 0.88 -13.97 20.75
CA PRO A 132 1.00 -14.66 22.03
C PRO A 132 2.06 -13.96 22.89
N CYS A 133 1.76 -13.79 24.17
CA CYS A 133 2.67 -13.19 25.14
C CYS A 133 2.36 -13.69 26.56
N GLU A 134 3.38 -13.72 27.41
CA GLU A 134 3.24 -14.00 28.84
C GLU A 134 3.29 -12.68 29.61
N ILE A 135 2.43 -12.52 30.60
CA ILE A 135 2.41 -11.34 31.44
C ILE A 135 2.36 -11.78 32.88
N PHE A 136 3.33 -11.32 33.67
CA PHE A 136 3.42 -11.57 35.11
C PHE A 136 2.34 -10.78 35.86
N LEU A 137 1.09 -11.19 35.72
CA LEU A 137 -0.06 -10.66 36.44
C LEU A 137 -0.77 -11.79 37.19
N THR A 138 -1.34 -11.46 38.35
CA THR A 138 -2.14 -12.34 39.19
C THR A 138 -3.16 -13.15 38.38
N LYS A 139 -3.28 -14.46 38.67
CA LYS A 139 -4.10 -15.49 37.99
C LYS A 139 -5.59 -15.18 37.76
N ASN A 140 -6.10 -14.04 38.22
CA ASN A 140 -7.52 -13.68 38.21
C ASN A 140 -7.92 -12.70 37.10
N ILE A 141 -6.98 -12.23 36.25
CA ILE A 141 -7.30 -11.27 35.17
C ILE A 141 -7.53 -12.01 33.85
N ASN A 142 -8.79 -12.10 33.42
CA ASN A 142 -9.17 -12.78 32.16
C ASN A 142 -9.06 -11.90 30.91
N SER A 143 -9.06 -10.57 31.08
CA SER A 143 -8.79 -9.61 30.02
C SER A 143 -8.55 -8.22 30.59
N PHE A 144 -7.67 -7.45 29.98
CA PHE A 144 -7.44 -6.04 30.28
C PHE A 144 -6.94 -5.31 29.03
N GLU A 145 -6.88 -3.98 29.08
CA GLU A 145 -6.50 -3.15 27.93
C GLU A 145 -5.39 -2.17 28.32
N VAL A 146 -4.41 -2.01 27.43
CA VAL A 146 -3.37 -0.99 27.53
C VAL A 146 -3.36 -0.22 26.20
N GLY A 147 -3.98 0.96 26.20
CA GLY A 147 -4.16 1.74 24.98
C GLY A 147 -4.94 0.95 23.92
N PRO A 148 -4.45 0.82 22.67
CA PRO A 148 -5.14 0.08 21.60
C PRO A 148 -4.96 -1.44 21.68
N VAL A 149 -4.18 -1.95 22.65
CA VAL A 149 -3.86 -3.37 22.78
C VAL A 149 -4.77 -4.00 23.83
N GLN A 150 -5.50 -5.03 23.42
CA GLN A 150 -6.33 -5.83 24.31
C GLN A 150 -5.61 -7.14 24.65
N PHE A 151 -5.42 -7.37 25.94
CA PHE A 151 -4.88 -8.62 26.48
C PHE A 151 -6.03 -9.51 26.89
N ILE A 152 -5.99 -10.77 26.46
CA ILE A 152 -7.05 -11.74 26.72
C ILE A 152 -6.36 -13.02 27.17
N HIS A 153 -6.82 -13.58 28.28
CA HIS A 153 -6.33 -14.86 28.75
C HIS A 153 -6.59 -15.94 27.69
N LYS A 154 -5.61 -16.83 27.52
CA LYS A 154 -5.60 -17.90 26.50
C LYS A 154 -6.91 -18.69 26.43
N SER A 155 -7.47 -19.08 27.58
CA SER A 155 -8.74 -19.83 27.63
C SER A 155 -9.93 -19.03 27.06
N LYS A 156 -9.97 -17.72 27.29
CA LYS A 156 -10.98 -16.82 26.75
C LYS A 156 -10.73 -16.56 25.26
N PHE A 157 -9.47 -16.40 24.84
CA PHE A 157 -9.09 -16.24 23.44
C PHE A 157 -9.61 -17.40 22.58
N PHE A 158 -9.24 -18.65 22.90
CA PHE A 158 -9.66 -19.81 22.11
C PHE A 158 -11.18 -20.03 22.12
N LYS A 159 -11.87 -19.65 23.19
CA LYS A 159 -13.33 -19.71 23.25
C LYS A 159 -13.97 -18.64 22.35
N SER A 160 -13.51 -17.41 22.42
CA SER A 160 -14.07 -16.27 21.67
C SER A 160 -13.77 -16.32 20.18
N TYR A 161 -12.60 -16.81 19.79
CA TYR A 161 -12.10 -16.78 18.41
C TYR A 161 -12.11 -18.13 17.71
N LYS A 162 -12.79 -19.14 18.28
CA LYS A 162 -12.89 -20.49 17.70
C LYS A 162 -13.37 -20.47 16.25
N ASN A 163 -14.38 -19.64 15.94
CA ASN A 163 -14.94 -19.55 14.60
C ASN A 163 -13.94 -18.90 13.64
N GLU A 164 -13.32 -17.78 14.01
CA GLU A 164 -12.28 -17.11 13.20
C GLU A 164 -11.10 -18.05 12.89
N ILE A 165 -10.67 -18.87 13.86
CA ILE A 165 -9.61 -19.89 13.66
C ILE A 165 -10.05 -20.95 12.63
N ASN A 166 -11.30 -21.39 12.67
CA ASN A 166 -11.84 -22.34 11.71
C ASN A 166 -12.02 -21.72 10.33
N ASP A 167 -12.44 -20.45 10.26
CA ASP A 167 -12.57 -19.69 9.02
C ASP A 167 -11.21 -19.51 8.36
N LEU A 168 -10.17 -19.16 9.12
CA LEU A 168 -8.77 -19.11 8.63
C LEU A 168 -8.34 -20.46 8.02
N ARG A 169 -8.69 -21.58 8.67
CA ARG A 169 -8.39 -22.92 8.13
C ARG A 169 -9.09 -23.15 6.78
N ASN A 170 -10.33 -22.71 6.64
CA ASN A 170 -11.09 -22.83 5.40
C ASN A 170 -10.53 -21.89 4.30
N GLU A 171 -10.13 -20.68 4.65
CA GLU A 171 -9.52 -19.70 3.76
C GLU A 171 -8.20 -20.21 3.21
N ILE A 172 -7.26 -20.65 4.06
CA ILE A 172 -5.97 -21.21 3.63
C ILE A 172 -6.17 -22.38 2.66
N ARG A 173 -7.14 -23.26 2.96
CA ARG A 173 -7.48 -24.38 2.09
C ARG A 173 -7.96 -23.90 0.72
N LYS A 174 -8.88 -22.94 0.70
CA LYS A 174 -9.48 -22.40 -0.53
C LYS A 174 -8.43 -21.66 -1.36
N ASP A 175 -7.63 -20.80 -0.74
CA ASP A 175 -6.56 -20.06 -1.40
C ASP A 175 -5.53 -21.00 -2.03
N HIS A 176 -5.17 -22.09 -1.33
CA HIS A 176 -4.27 -23.08 -1.89
C HIS A 176 -4.88 -23.82 -3.09
N GLN A 177 -6.18 -24.17 -3.03
CA GLN A 177 -6.91 -24.76 -4.16
C GLN A 177 -6.98 -23.82 -5.35
N ASP A 178 -7.25 -22.53 -5.12
CA ASP A 178 -7.35 -21.54 -6.19
C ASP A 178 -5.98 -21.30 -6.84
N ARG A 179 -4.90 -21.22 -6.05
CA ARG A 179 -3.51 -21.18 -6.59
C ARG A 179 -3.16 -22.41 -7.40
N CYS A 180 -3.57 -23.60 -6.95
CA CYS A 180 -3.38 -24.84 -7.69
C CYS A 180 -4.09 -24.80 -9.06
N LYS A 181 -5.34 -24.33 -9.11
CA LYS A 181 -6.08 -24.15 -10.37
C LYS A 181 -5.44 -23.13 -11.30
N SER A 182 -5.01 -21.99 -10.75
CA SER A 182 -4.28 -20.97 -11.51
C SER A 182 -2.99 -21.52 -12.11
N ALA A 183 -2.21 -22.29 -11.34
CA ALA A 183 -0.98 -22.91 -11.83
C ALA A 183 -1.23 -23.87 -13.01
N VAL A 184 -2.30 -24.68 -12.98
CA VAL A 184 -2.67 -25.52 -14.14
C VAL A 184 -2.99 -24.66 -15.36
N THR A 185 -3.75 -23.57 -15.17
CA THR A 185 -4.10 -22.63 -16.24
C THR A 185 -2.87 -21.96 -16.84
N GLU A 186 -1.83 -21.74 -16.03
CA GLU A 186 -0.53 -21.18 -16.43
C GLU A 186 0.43 -22.23 -17.03
N GLY A 187 -0.01 -23.47 -17.22
CA GLY A 187 0.74 -24.54 -17.91
C GLY A 187 1.47 -25.52 -17.00
N TYR A 188 1.22 -25.50 -15.69
CA TYR A 188 1.77 -26.48 -14.75
C TYR A 188 1.08 -27.85 -14.93
N PRO A 189 1.82 -28.98 -14.91
CA PRO A 189 1.23 -30.31 -15.13
C PRO A 189 0.19 -30.69 -14.07
N GLU A 190 -1.04 -30.99 -14.50
CA GLU A 190 -2.17 -31.33 -13.61
C GLU A 190 -1.87 -32.51 -12.67
N ASN A 191 -1.15 -33.52 -13.16
CA ASN A 191 -0.75 -34.70 -12.37
C ASN A 191 0.28 -34.41 -11.28
N ARG A 192 0.87 -33.20 -11.25
CA ARG A 192 1.83 -32.75 -10.23
C ARG A 192 1.23 -31.71 -9.27
N VAL A 193 0.00 -31.27 -9.51
CA VAL A 193 -0.68 -30.30 -8.63
C VAL A 193 -1.19 -30.99 -7.37
N ALA A 194 -1.19 -30.25 -6.27
CA ALA A 194 -1.72 -30.74 -5.01
C ALA A 194 -3.22 -31.03 -5.10
N THR A 195 -3.61 -32.22 -4.66
CA THR A 195 -5.01 -32.63 -4.53
C THR A 195 -5.76 -31.82 -3.47
N GLU A 196 -7.09 -31.88 -3.48
CA GLU A 196 -7.91 -31.27 -2.42
C GLU A 196 -7.55 -31.79 -1.02
N LYS A 197 -7.25 -33.09 -0.90
CA LYS A 197 -6.83 -33.70 0.37
C LYS A 197 -5.48 -33.17 0.84
N GLN A 198 -4.55 -32.91 -0.07
CA GLN A 198 -3.27 -32.26 0.26
C GLN A 198 -3.47 -30.80 0.66
N SER A 199 -4.38 -30.08 0.00
CA SER A 199 -4.76 -28.71 0.40
C SER A 199 -5.37 -28.67 1.80
N GLN A 200 -6.25 -29.61 2.14
CA GLN A 200 -6.79 -29.74 3.50
C GLN A 200 -5.70 -30.05 4.52
N ARG A 201 -4.78 -30.97 4.21
CA ARG A 201 -3.67 -31.33 5.09
C ARG A 201 -2.76 -30.14 5.36
N LEU A 202 -2.45 -29.35 4.33
CA LEU A 202 -1.66 -28.13 4.48
C LEU A 202 -2.36 -27.13 5.41
N ALA A 203 -3.64 -26.86 5.18
CA ALA A 203 -4.41 -25.94 6.01
C ALA A 203 -4.47 -26.39 7.47
N ASN A 204 -4.70 -27.68 7.73
CA ASN A 204 -4.65 -28.24 9.08
C ASN A 204 -3.27 -28.06 9.69
N HIS A 205 -2.20 -28.46 8.99
CA HIS A 205 -0.84 -28.38 9.49
C HIS A 205 -0.43 -26.96 9.88
N LEU A 206 -0.76 -25.98 9.03
CA LEU A 206 -0.43 -24.56 9.29
C LEU A 206 -1.20 -24.01 10.49
N VAL A 207 -2.51 -24.27 10.57
CA VAL A 207 -3.33 -23.78 11.68
C VAL A 207 -3.00 -24.50 12.97
N ASP A 208 -2.85 -25.82 12.95
CA ASP A 208 -2.55 -26.60 14.16
C ASP A 208 -1.16 -26.24 14.69
N GLY A 209 -0.16 -26.03 13.81
CA GLY A 209 1.15 -25.52 14.20
C GLY A 209 1.11 -24.11 14.82
N LEU A 210 0.25 -23.22 14.30
CA LEU A 210 0.00 -21.92 14.92
C LEU A 210 -0.61 -22.07 16.32
N LEU A 211 -1.62 -22.94 16.48
CA LEU A 211 -2.27 -23.18 17.77
C LEU A 211 -1.32 -23.82 18.79
N GLU A 212 -0.45 -24.72 18.34
CA GLU A 212 0.60 -25.33 19.16
C GLU A 212 1.60 -24.27 19.63
N PHE A 213 2.06 -23.40 18.73
CA PHE A 213 2.93 -22.27 19.08
C PHE A 213 2.28 -21.34 20.12
N PHE A 214 1.01 -20.97 19.94
CA PHE A 214 0.25 -20.20 20.94
C PHE A 214 0.05 -20.99 22.25
N GLY A 215 0.05 -22.31 22.14
CA GLY A 215 -0.02 -23.25 23.24
C GLY A 215 1.18 -23.20 24.19
N GLN A 216 2.33 -22.70 23.75
CA GLN A 216 3.57 -22.66 24.54
C GLN A 216 3.64 -21.51 25.55
N TYR A 217 2.76 -20.51 25.43
CA TYR A 217 2.73 -19.34 26.29
C TYR A 217 1.68 -19.53 27.42
N GLU A 218 2.06 -19.20 28.66
CA GLU A 218 1.20 -19.16 29.86
C GLU A 218 0.82 -17.75 30.32
#